data_AF-A0A925F0A7-F1
#
_entry.id   AF-A0A925F0A7-F1
#
_cell.length_a   1.000
_cell.length_b   1.000
_cell.length_c   1.000
_cell.angle_alpha   90.00
_cell.angle_beta   90.00
_cell.angle_gamma   90.00
#
_symmetry.space_group_name_H-M   'P 1'
#
loop_
_entity.id
_entity.type
_entity.pdbx_description
1 polymer ?
#
loop_
_entity_poly.entity_id
_entity_poly.type
_entity_poly.pdbx_seq_one_letter_code
_entity_poly.pdbx_strand_id
1 'polypeptide(L)'
;MNSITKDYLTGIIFKKASETIDQHRQLKQPPFDNNPYPGATDEEVLDFIICIPFFDEKLKDFLLGNLVEDTIIISQAWENEFIKKTCLWAQGFGWLNGNDHYPGEAQISSINTDRSFLTLPY
;
A
#
# COMPACT_ATOMS: atom_id res chain seq x y z
N MET A 1 5.60 22.93 5.87
CA MET A 1 6.11 21.62 6.35
C MET A 1 5.16 21.20 7.46
N ASN A 2 4.56 20.03 7.33
CA ASN A 2 3.56 19.54 8.28
C ASN A 2 4.14 18.33 9.01
N SER A 3 3.97 18.29 10.34
CA SER A 3 4.21 17.08 11.10
C SER A 3 3.02 16.17 10.90
N ILE A 4 3.29 14.95 10.44
CA ILE A 4 2.28 13.94 10.18
C ILE A 4 2.57 12.72 11.04
N THR A 5 1.53 12.18 11.66
CA THR A 5 1.60 10.95 12.46
C THR A 5 1.54 9.72 11.56
N LYS A 6 2.13 8.62 12.02
CA LYS A 6 1.94 7.29 11.45
C LYS A 6 0.46 6.97 11.26
N ASP A 7 -0.38 7.24 12.28
CA ASP A 7 -1.83 7.01 12.21
C ASP A 7 -2.51 7.69 11.02
N TYR A 8 -2.08 8.89 10.67
CA TYR A 8 -2.63 9.60 9.51
C TYR A 8 -2.31 8.86 8.20
N LEU A 9 -1.06 8.44 8.02
CA LEU A 9 -0.64 7.70 6.81
C LEU A 9 -1.28 6.32 6.75
N THR A 10 -1.31 5.59 7.86
CA THR A 10 -1.97 4.29 7.96
C THR A 10 -3.48 4.43 7.74
N GLY A 11 -4.11 5.51 8.18
CA GLY A 11 -5.52 5.81 7.91
C GLY A 11 -5.82 6.03 6.42
N ILE A 12 -4.90 6.69 5.68
CA ILE A 12 -5.02 6.82 4.22
C ILE A 12 -4.94 5.45 3.56
N ILE A 13 -3.98 4.62 3.97
CA ILE A 13 -3.80 3.27 3.44
C ILE A 13 -5.04 2.42 3.74
N PHE A 14 -5.51 2.40 4.99
CA PHE A 14 -6.70 1.67 5.41
C PHE A 14 -7.90 2.04 4.54
N LYS A 15 -8.14 3.35 4.32
CA LYS A 15 -9.24 3.83 3.49
C LYS A 15 -9.11 3.32 2.05
N LYS A 16 -7.91 3.40 1.46
CA LYS A 16 -7.67 2.98 0.08
C LYS A 16 -7.69 1.47 -0.11
N ALA A 17 -7.14 0.70 0.81
CA ALA A 17 -7.24 -0.75 0.82
C ALA A 17 -8.71 -1.18 0.98
N SER A 18 -9.44 -0.56 1.91
CA SER A 18 -10.87 -0.86 2.13
C SER A 18 -11.76 -0.52 0.94
N GLU A 19 -11.44 0.53 0.17
CA GLU A 19 -12.17 0.86 -1.07
C GLU A 19 -12.09 -0.27 -2.12
N THR A 20 -11.02 -1.06 -2.11
CA THR A 20 -10.79 -2.11 -3.12
C THR A 20 -10.72 -3.52 -2.55
N ILE A 21 -10.96 -3.69 -1.24
CA ILE A 21 -10.83 -4.98 -0.56
C ILE A 21 -11.90 -5.97 -1.01
N ASP A 22 -13.11 -5.51 -1.32
CA ASP A 22 -14.17 -6.39 -1.81
C ASP A 22 -13.78 -7.02 -3.15
N GLN A 23 -13.13 -6.24 -4.02
CA GLN A 23 -12.60 -6.73 -5.30
C GLN A 23 -11.44 -7.71 -5.06
N HIS A 24 -10.53 -7.38 -4.13
CA HIS A 24 -9.42 -8.25 -3.73
C HIS A 24 -9.91 -9.62 -3.21
N ARG A 25 -10.91 -9.61 -2.32
CA ARG A 25 -11.50 -10.83 -1.72
C ARG A 25 -12.25 -11.67 -2.76
N GLN A 26 -13.02 -11.03 -3.65
CA GLN A 26 -13.72 -11.72 -4.73
C GLN A 26 -12.77 -12.45 -5.71
N LEU A 27 -11.56 -11.92 -5.89
CA LEU A 27 -10.57 -12.50 -6.79
C LEU A 27 -9.66 -13.53 -6.10
N LYS A 28 -9.42 -13.41 -4.78
CA LYS A 28 -8.58 -14.34 -4.00
C LYS A 28 -9.32 -15.53 -3.36
N GLN A 29 -10.63 -15.47 -3.09
CA GLN A 29 -11.33 -16.54 -2.36
C GLN A 29 -12.31 -17.36 -3.23
N PRO A 30 -12.36 -18.70 -3.07
CA PRO A 30 -13.50 -19.50 -3.49
C PRO A 30 -14.74 -19.18 -2.62
N PRO A 31 -15.98 -19.36 -3.14
CA PRO A 31 -17.20 -18.67 -2.70
C PRO A 31 -17.79 -19.04 -1.32
N PHE A 32 -17.03 -19.61 -0.39
CA PHE A 32 -17.59 -20.32 0.77
C PHE A 32 -17.48 -19.65 2.16
N ASP A 33 -16.88 -18.47 2.30
CA ASP A 33 -16.81 -17.79 3.62
C ASP A 33 -16.99 -16.26 3.52
N ASN A 34 -18.06 -15.82 2.83
CA ASN A 34 -18.39 -14.40 2.74
C ASN A 34 -19.24 -13.94 3.93
N ASN A 35 -18.60 -13.77 5.10
CA ASN A 35 -19.10 -12.78 6.05
C ASN A 35 -18.70 -11.39 5.53
N PRO A 36 -19.64 -10.47 5.24
CA PRO A 36 -19.31 -9.14 4.77
C PRO A 36 -18.63 -8.36 5.90
N TYR A 37 -17.30 -8.41 5.94
CA TYR A 37 -16.50 -7.55 6.81
C TYR A 37 -16.50 -6.14 6.23
N PRO A 38 -16.96 -5.12 6.97
CA PRO A 38 -16.99 -3.75 6.49
C PRO A 38 -15.58 -3.16 6.49
N GLY A 39 -14.83 -3.42 5.42
CA GLY A 39 -13.47 -2.89 5.20
C GLY A 39 -12.36 -3.93 5.34
N ALA A 40 -11.13 -3.46 5.10
CA ALA A 40 -9.92 -4.28 5.20
C ALA A 40 -9.61 -4.61 6.66
N THR A 41 -9.18 -5.84 6.93
CA THR A 41 -8.65 -6.22 8.25
C THR A 41 -7.25 -5.64 8.43
N ASP A 42 -6.79 -5.54 9.69
CA ASP A 42 -5.43 -5.09 9.98
C ASP A 42 -4.39 -5.95 9.24
N GLU A 43 -4.61 -7.26 9.13
CA GLU A 43 -3.75 -8.18 8.38
C GLU A 43 -3.70 -7.86 6.88
N GLU A 44 -4.85 -7.55 6.26
CA GLU A 44 -4.92 -7.16 4.84
C GLU A 44 -4.24 -5.80 4.61
N VAL A 45 -4.34 -4.87 5.57
CA VAL A 45 -3.64 -3.58 5.50
C VAL A 45 -2.14 -3.77 5.66
N LEU A 46 -1.70 -4.69 6.51
CA LEU A 46 -0.28 -5.05 6.63
C LEU A 46 0.24 -5.69 5.33
N ASP A 47 -0.50 -6.62 4.74
CA ASP A 47 -0.17 -7.24 3.45
C ASP A 47 -0.07 -6.17 2.35
N PHE A 48 -0.99 -5.20 2.35
CA PHE A 48 -0.97 -4.06 1.44
C PHE A 48 0.32 -3.24 1.55
N ILE A 49 0.74 -2.92 2.79
CA ILE A 49 1.96 -2.14 3.09
C ILE A 49 3.22 -2.92 2.71
N ILE A 50 3.26 -4.23 2.97
CA ILE A 50 4.42 -5.06 2.66
C ILE A 50 4.58 -5.23 1.15
N CYS A 51 3.46 -5.49 0.45
CA CYS A 51 3.46 -5.80 -0.98
C CYS A 51 3.57 -4.56 -1.89
N ILE A 52 3.36 -3.34 -1.38
CA ILE A 52 3.44 -2.14 -2.22
C ILE A 52 4.86 -1.96 -2.79
N PRO A 53 5.04 -1.91 -4.12
CA PRO A 53 6.36 -1.78 -4.73
C PRO A 53 6.85 -0.33 -4.81
N PHE A 54 6.04 0.64 -4.41
CA PHE A 54 6.35 2.07 -4.54
C PHE A 54 7.01 2.67 -3.30
N PHE A 55 7.00 1.95 -2.18
CA PHE A 55 7.57 2.37 -0.90
C PHE A 55 8.89 1.66 -0.67
N ASP A 56 9.86 2.41 -0.18
CA ASP A 56 11.13 1.86 0.27
C ASP A 56 10.99 1.13 1.62
N GLU A 57 11.93 0.25 1.94
CA GLU A 57 11.93 -0.56 3.17
C GLU A 57 11.77 0.31 4.42
N LYS A 58 12.47 1.45 4.50
CA LYS A 58 12.36 2.37 5.64
C LYS A 58 10.96 2.95 5.83
N LEU A 59 10.27 3.26 4.73
CA LEU A 59 8.90 3.78 4.81
C LEU A 59 7.93 2.67 5.24
N LYS A 60 8.16 1.44 4.80
CA LYS A 60 7.40 0.27 5.28
C LYS A 60 7.64 0.06 6.77
N ASP A 61 8.89 0.12 7.23
CA ASP A 61 9.23 -0.02 8.65
C ASP A 61 8.57 1.06 9.52
N PHE A 62 8.50 2.30 9.04
CA PHE A 62 7.75 3.37 9.69
C PHE A 62 6.26 3.01 9.84
N LEU A 63 5.62 2.61 8.73
CA LEU A 63 4.20 2.28 8.70
C LEU A 63 3.86 1.04 9.54
N LEU A 64 4.77 0.07 9.60
CA LEU A 64 4.64 -1.14 10.42
C LEU A 64 4.89 -0.88 11.91
N GLY A 65 5.48 0.27 12.27
CA GLY A 65 5.86 0.57 13.65
C GLY A 65 7.15 -0.10 14.10
N ASN A 66 8.01 -0.50 13.16
CA ASN A 66 9.35 -0.99 13.46
C ASN A 66 10.29 0.16 13.85
N LEU A 67 9.93 1.40 13.55
CA LEU A 67 10.64 2.60 13.99
C LEU A 67 10.05 3.15 15.30
N VAL A 68 10.93 3.71 16.12
CA VAL A 68 10.59 4.37 17.40
C VAL A 68 9.87 5.71 17.17
N GLU A 69 9.99 6.26 15.97
CA GLU A 69 9.38 7.53 15.59
C GLU A 69 7.93 7.31 15.17
N ASP A 70 6.98 7.94 15.86
CA ASP A 70 5.54 7.92 15.51
C ASP A 70 5.13 9.10 14.60
N THR A 71 6.03 10.05 14.40
CA THR A 71 5.78 11.28 13.64
C THR A 71 6.94 11.62 12.72
N ILE A 72 6.61 12.03 11.49
CA ILE A 72 7.58 12.50 10.51
C ILE A 72 7.21 13.89 10.02
N ILE A 73 8.20 14.68 9.63
CA ILE A 73 7.97 15.98 9.01
C ILE A 73 8.03 15.80 7.50
N ILE A 74 6.92 16.02 6.82
CA ILE A 74 6.84 15.86 5.38
C ILE A 74 6.52 17.18 4.67
N SER A 75 6.89 17.24 3.39
CA SER A 75 6.43 18.30 2.49
C SER A 75 5.07 17.92 1.89
N GLN A 76 4.29 18.93 1.48
CA GLN A 76 3.01 18.69 0.80
C GLN A 76 3.19 17.93 -0.53
N ALA A 77 4.32 18.15 -1.22
CA ALA A 77 4.66 17.40 -2.43
C ALA A 77 4.88 15.91 -2.14
N TRP A 78 5.56 15.59 -1.03
CA TRP A 78 5.74 14.21 -0.58
C TRP A 78 4.40 13.55 -0.23
N GLU A 79 3.54 14.27 0.49
CA GLU A 79 2.19 13.79 0.84
C GLU A 79 1.36 13.44 -0.39
N ASN A 80 1.37 14.31 -1.40
CA ASN A 80 0.65 14.09 -2.65
C ASN A 80 1.18 12.85 -3.39
N GLU A 81 2.51 12.65 -3.41
CA GLU A 81 3.12 11.46 -4.00
C GLU A 81 2.78 10.18 -3.21
N PHE A 82 2.74 10.25 -1.88
CA PHE A 82 2.29 9.15 -1.03
C PHE A 82 0.86 8.73 -1.35
N ILE A 83 -0.07 9.69 -1.39
CA ILE A 83 -1.48 9.43 -1.71
C ILE A 83 -1.62 8.86 -3.12
N LYS A 84 -0.91 9.45 -4.10
CA LYS A 84 -0.94 9.01 -5.49
C LYS A 84 -0.44 7.57 -5.64
N LYS A 85 0.69 7.23 -5.03
CA LYS A 85 1.27 5.87 -5.07
C LYS A 85 0.39 4.85 -4.35
N THR A 86 -0.18 5.23 -3.21
CA THR A 86 -1.15 4.40 -2.47
C THR A 86 -2.40 4.12 -3.32
N CYS A 87 -2.93 5.15 -3.98
CA CYS A 87 -4.09 5.02 -4.86
C CYS A 87 -3.79 4.13 -6.07
N LEU A 88 -2.63 4.33 -6.71
CA LEU A 88 -2.17 3.51 -7.83
C LEU A 88 -1.99 2.05 -7.45
N TRP A 89 -1.52 1.76 -6.23
CA TRP A 89 -1.41 0.39 -5.73
C TRP A 89 -2.78 -0.21 -5.43
N ALA A 90 -3.66 0.52 -4.74
CA ALA A 90 -5.00 0.04 -4.41
C ALA A 90 -5.86 -0.29 -5.64
N GLN A 91 -5.71 0.47 -6.72
CA GLN A 91 -6.38 0.24 -8.01
C GLN A 91 -5.56 -0.65 -8.96
N GLY A 92 -4.35 -1.02 -8.55
CA GLY A 92 -3.40 -1.75 -9.37
C GLY A 92 -3.72 -3.24 -9.43
N PHE A 93 -3.45 -3.83 -10.59
CA PHE A 93 -3.61 -5.27 -10.79
C PHE A 93 -2.81 -6.12 -9.79
N GLY A 94 -1.65 -5.65 -9.33
CA GLY A 94 -0.82 -6.38 -8.37
C GLY A 94 -1.46 -6.55 -6.98
N TRP A 95 -2.22 -5.55 -6.52
CA TRP A 95 -3.03 -5.68 -5.33
C TRP A 95 -4.29 -6.49 -5.62
N LEU A 96 -5.06 -6.14 -6.66
CA LEU A 96 -6.38 -6.71 -6.92
C LEU A 96 -6.37 -8.20 -7.28
N ASN A 97 -5.44 -8.66 -8.12
CA ASN A 97 -5.49 -10.03 -8.68
C ASN A 97 -4.73 -11.07 -7.87
N GLY A 98 -4.00 -10.67 -6.82
CA GLY A 98 -3.11 -11.59 -6.11
C GLY A 98 -2.00 -12.14 -7.01
N ASN A 99 -1.00 -12.75 -6.40
CA ASN A 99 0.26 -13.14 -7.03
C ASN A 99 0.15 -14.34 -8.01
N ASP A 100 -1.06 -14.72 -8.46
CA ASP A 100 -1.30 -15.90 -9.30
C ASP A 100 -1.06 -15.67 -10.80
N HIS A 101 -0.77 -14.43 -11.19
CA HIS A 101 -0.16 -14.16 -12.48
C HIS A 101 1.28 -13.72 -12.23
N TYR A 102 2.22 -14.67 -12.35
CA TYR A 102 3.60 -14.36 -12.67
C TYR A 102 3.57 -13.29 -13.78
N PRO A 103 4.00 -12.04 -13.53
CA PRO A 103 4.21 -11.13 -14.62
C PRO A 103 5.40 -11.72 -15.36
N GLY A 104 5.15 -12.32 -16.54
CA GLY A 104 6.22 -12.71 -17.44
C GLY A 104 7.22 -11.55 -17.51
N GLU A 105 8.52 -11.87 -17.54
CA GLU A 105 9.67 -10.98 -17.34
C GLU A 105 9.61 -9.63 -18.12
N ALA A 106 8.77 -9.53 -19.15
CA ALA A 106 8.42 -8.32 -19.89
C ALA A 106 7.67 -7.22 -19.08
N GLN A 107 6.86 -7.56 -18.08
CA GLN A 107 6.19 -6.55 -17.24
C GLN A 107 7.06 -6.10 -16.06
N ILE A 108 7.88 -7.01 -15.52
CA ILE A 108 8.83 -6.69 -14.43
C ILE A 108 9.90 -5.70 -14.94
N SER A 109 10.36 -5.86 -16.18
CA SER A 109 11.30 -4.94 -16.82
C SER A 109 10.69 -3.55 -17.08
N SER A 110 9.43 -3.46 -17.50
CA SER A 110 8.76 -2.15 -17.66
C SER A 110 8.42 -1.46 -16.34
N ILE A 111 8.25 -2.24 -15.25
CA ILE A 111 8.02 -1.74 -13.89
C ILE A 111 9.32 -1.27 -13.22
N ASN A 112 10.46 -1.92 -13.51
CA ASN A 112 11.75 -1.65 -12.85
C ASN A 112 12.60 -0.55 -13.49
N THR A 113 12.24 -0.02 -14.66
CA THR A 113 13.21 0.82 -15.40
C THR A 113 13.29 2.27 -14.91
N ASP A 114 12.37 2.78 -14.07
CA ASP A 114 12.46 4.19 -13.60
C ASP A 114 11.61 4.52 -12.35
N ARG A 115 11.52 3.62 -11.36
CA ARG A 115 10.69 3.87 -10.16
C ARG A 115 11.49 4.59 -9.08
N SER A 116 11.42 5.92 -9.09
CA SER A 116 11.72 6.75 -7.92
C SER A 116 10.91 6.23 -6.72
N PHE A 117 11.54 5.48 -5.80
CA PHE A 117 10.87 4.99 -4.60
C PHE A 117 10.49 6.17 -3.69
N LEU A 118 9.35 6.07 -3.01
CA LEU A 118 9.03 7.05 -1.98
C LEU A 118 9.76 6.61 -0.71
N THR A 119 10.77 7.39 -0.35
CA THR A 119 11.56 7.21 0.88
C THR A 119 11.10 8.20 1.93
N LEU A 120 11.38 7.93 3.20
CA LEU A 120 11.17 8.93 4.24
C LEU A 120 12.03 10.18 3.98
N PRO A 121 11.51 11.40 4.21
CA PRO A 121 12.27 12.63 4.05
C PRO A 121 13.18 12.86 5.26
N TYR A 122 14.33 12.18 5.28
CA TYR A 122 15.43 12.41 6.23
C TYR A 122 16.74 12.57 5.48
#